data_AF-M5CH66-F1
#
_entry.id   AF-M5CH66-F1
#
_cell.length_a   1.000
_cell.length_b   1.000
_cell.length_c   1.000
_cell.angle_alpha   90.00
_cell.angle_beta   90.00
_cell.angle_gamma   90.00
#
_symmetry.space_group_name_H-M   'P 1'
#
loop_
_entity.id
_entity.type
_entity.pdbx_description
1 polymer ?
#
loop_
_entity_poly.entity_id
_entity_poly.type
_entity_poly.pdbx_seq_one_letter_code
_entity_poly.pdbx_strand_id
1 'polypeptide(L)'
;MLESPRSTEPVESMDGRLGGLHDLAYIGSIVSGMAVGYSLFQRCTPTFLQLAGFSPELWSNNSTISISKAVQSRYEIIKFVVHDTIIAVVLGMPPQLHYNTTLERDEEQPKRALELVYGISPEILCALGKVNAWRASRLMEESQSRGDRGDIEHTLGGWSPFVEHTDEPVKDIARLAVQEAWRQAVLIYFYMGMREVNSACIQVQTAVRQIVQLGDVVEPGSPLERHLLIPCLIAGVAARQEKHRASLRNKVSSKSFPHEITLVLRTSEFVVVLDHLWHGVGKGGSPVTWDDYVRSRCATIPITH
;
A
#
# COMPACT_ATOMS: atom_id res chain seq x y z
N MET A 1 -8.67 5.04 -45.22
CA MET A 1 -8.17 4.03 -44.26
C MET A 1 -6.89 4.61 -43.68
N LEU A 2 -6.95 5.26 -42.52
CA LEU A 2 -5.75 5.77 -41.84
C LEU A 2 -5.19 4.63 -40.98
N GLU A 3 -4.02 4.12 -41.35
CA GLU A 3 -3.22 3.26 -40.49
C GLU A 3 -2.71 4.09 -39.31
N SER A 4 -3.07 3.67 -38.10
CA SER A 4 -2.46 4.17 -36.87
C SER A 4 -1.01 3.71 -36.81
N PRO A 5 -0.02 4.58 -36.49
CA PRO A 5 1.36 4.16 -36.40
C PRO A 5 1.49 3.22 -35.20
N ARG A 6 1.74 1.92 -35.46
CA ARG A 6 2.21 1.01 -34.42
C ARG A 6 3.53 1.57 -33.91
N SER A 7 3.52 2.05 -32.67
CA SER A 7 4.72 2.37 -31.91
C SER A 7 5.72 1.21 -32.05
N THR A 8 6.83 1.46 -32.75
CA THR A 8 7.95 0.53 -32.94
C THR A 8 8.93 0.57 -31.77
N GLU A 9 8.54 1.15 -30.64
CA GLU A 9 9.40 1.19 -29.46
C GLU A 9 9.58 -0.22 -28.87
N PRO A 10 10.84 -0.69 -28.69
CA PRO A 10 11.12 -1.97 -28.06
C PRO A 10 10.58 -2.04 -26.64
N VAL A 11 10.10 -3.22 -26.23
CA VAL A 11 9.59 -3.49 -24.88
C VAL A 11 10.60 -3.13 -23.79
N GLU A 12 11.89 -3.44 -23.99
CA GLU A 12 12.98 -3.09 -23.06
C GLU A 12 13.17 -1.57 -22.91
N SER A 13 12.93 -0.78 -23.97
CA SER A 13 12.97 0.68 -23.90
C SER A 13 11.84 1.24 -23.04
N MET A 14 10.66 0.61 -23.11
CA MET A 14 9.51 0.99 -22.28
C MET A 14 9.70 0.61 -20.81
N ASP A 15 10.31 -0.54 -20.52
CA ASP A 15 10.69 -0.92 -19.14
C ASP A 15 11.63 0.13 -18.54
N GLY A 16 12.69 0.50 -19.28
CA GLY A 16 13.62 1.56 -18.85
C GLY A 16 12.94 2.91 -18.65
N ARG A 17 11.97 3.27 -19.50
CA ARG A 17 11.17 4.50 -19.34
C ARG A 17 10.30 4.47 -18.09
N LEU A 18 9.60 3.36 -17.84
CA LEU A 18 8.75 3.22 -16.65
C LEU A 18 9.59 3.24 -15.36
N GLY A 19 10.73 2.56 -15.36
CA GLY A 19 11.72 2.60 -14.29
C GLY A 19 12.19 4.03 -14.01
N GLY A 20 12.64 4.75 -15.05
CA GLY A 20 13.10 6.13 -14.92
C GLY A 20 12.02 7.12 -14.44
N LEU A 21 10.77 6.95 -14.87
CA LEU A 21 9.63 7.75 -14.37
C LEU A 21 9.36 7.48 -12.89
N HIS A 22 9.44 6.21 -12.46
CA HIS A 22 9.32 5.85 -11.05
C HIS A 22 10.42 6.49 -10.19
N ASP A 23 11.66 6.47 -10.68
CA ASP A 23 12.80 7.03 -9.95
C ASP A 23 12.69 8.56 -9.88
N LEU A 24 12.24 9.21 -10.96
CA LEU A 24 11.92 10.63 -10.96
C LEU A 24 10.82 10.96 -9.95
N ALA A 25 9.76 10.15 -9.89
CA ALA A 25 8.67 10.34 -8.93
C ALA A 25 9.18 10.18 -7.49
N TYR A 26 10.01 9.19 -7.21
CA TYR A 26 10.66 8.98 -5.92
C TYR A 26 11.52 10.18 -5.52
N ILE A 27 12.44 10.62 -6.39
CA ILE A 27 13.30 11.79 -6.16
C ILE A 27 12.44 13.04 -5.94
N GLY A 28 11.39 13.21 -6.74
CA GLY A 28 10.41 14.30 -6.61
C GLY A 28 9.75 14.30 -5.23
N SER A 29 9.30 13.14 -4.73
CA SER A 29 8.74 13.00 -3.37
C SER A 29 9.72 13.43 -2.31
N ILE A 30 10.97 12.95 -2.37
CA ILE A 30 11.99 13.23 -1.34
C ILE A 30 12.43 14.70 -1.35
N VAL A 31 12.67 15.26 -2.54
CA VAL A 31 13.22 16.63 -2.70
C VAL A 31 12.13 17.69 -2.58
N SER A 32 10.99 17.47 -3.24
CA SER A 32 9.96 18.50 -3.43
C SER A 32 8.66 18.21 -2.68
N GLY A 33 8.57 17.07 -1.98
CA GLY A 33 7.39 16.67 -1.20
C GLY A 33 6.43 15.77 -1.97
N MET A 34 5.52 15.15 -1.22
CA MET A 34 4.62 14.11 -1.67
C MET A 34 3.68 14.57 -2.79
N ALA A 35 3.26 15.83 -2.81
CA ALA A 35 2.40 16.36 -3.87
C ALA A 35 3.10 16.35 -5.24
N VAL A 36 4.37 16.79 -5.29
CA VAL A 36 5.16 16.77 -6.53
C VAL A 36 5.47 15.33 -6.95
N GLY A 37 5.92 14.48 -6.03
CA GLY A 37 6.19 13.09 -6.34
C GLY A 37 4.96 12.31 -6.81
N TYR A 38 3.78 12.59 -6.24
CA TYR A 38 2.52 12.01 -6.73
C TYR A 38 2.19 12.48 -8.15
N SER A 39 2.31 13.77 -8.45
CA SER A 39 2.08 14.29 -9.81
C SER A 39 3.02 13.66 -10.86
N LEU A 40 4.26 13.36 -10.46
CA LEU A 40 5.23 12.65 -11.29
C LEU A 40 4.87 11.16 -11.42
N PHE A 41 4.44 10.51 -10.34
CA PHE A 41 3.95 9.14 -10.36
C PHE A 41 2.73 8.97 -11.28
N GLN A 42 1.87 9.98 -11.39
CA GLN A 42 0.75 9.96 -12.34
C GLN A 42 1.21 9.83 -13.81
N ARG A 43 2.41 10.30 -14.13
CA ARG A 43 3.00 10.18 -15.47
C ARG A 43 3.47 8.76 -15.79
N CYS A 44 3.58 7.87 -14.81
CA CYS A 44 3.88 6.45 -15.04
C CYS A 44 2.72 5.72 -15.73
N THR A 45 1.47 6.15 -15.49
CA THR A 45 0.26 5.43 -15.90
C THR A 45 0.15 5.19 -17.41
N PRO A 46 0.36 6.20 -18.29
CA PRO A 46 0.30 5.96 -19.73
C PRO A 46 1.35 4.97 -20.22
N THR A 47 2.58 5.04 -19.68
CA THR A 47 3.67 4.11 -20.04
C THR A 47 3.38 2.70 -19.52
N PHE A 48 2.85 2.58 -18.31
CA PHE A 48 2.39 1.30 -17.78
C PHE A 48 1.30 0.68 -18.66
N LEU A 49 0.28 1.45 -19.07
CA LEU A 49 -0.81 0.95 -19.89
C LEU A 49 -0.34 0.51 -21.29
N GLN A 50 0.62 1.23 -21.88
CA GLN A 50 1.27 0.81 -23.12
C GLN A 50 1.97 -0.54 -22.93
N LEU A 51 2.75 -0.69 -21.87
CA LEU A 51 3.46 -1.92 -21.54
C LEU A 51 2.50 -3.08 -21.30
N ALA A 52 1.43 -2.85 -20.54
CA ALA A 52 0.37 -3.82 -20.32
C ALA A 52 -0.35 -4.21 -21.62
N GLY A 53 -0.43 -3.31 -22.61
CA GLY A 53 -0.97 -3.62 -23.94
C GLY A 53 -0.21 -4.71 -24.70
N PHE A 54 1.06 -4.96 -24.35
CA PHE A 54 1.87 -6.06 -24.91
C PHE A 54 1.77 -7.36 -24.11
N SER A 55 1.04 -7.36 -23.00
CA SER A 55 0.89 -8.47 -22.06
C SER A 55 -0.61 -8.78 -21.83
N PRO A 56 -1.28 -9.46 -22.78
CA PRO A 56 -2.72 -9.78 -22.68
C PRO A 56 -3.09 -10.51 -21.37
N GLU A 57 -2.17 -11.29 -20.81
CA GLU A 57 -2.31 -12.01 -19.55
C GLU A 57 -2.54 -11.11 -18.33
N LEU A 58 -2.15 -9.82 -18.39
CA LEU A 58 -2.39 -8.87 -17.31
C LEU A 58 -3.85 -8.40 -17.25
N TRP A 59 -4.59 -8.53 -18.34
CA TRP A 59 -5.94 -8.00 -18.46
C TRP A 59 -6.99 -9.03 -18.05
N SER A 60 -7.95 -8.59 -17.25
CA SER A 60 -9.18 -9.33 -16.96
C SER A 60 -10.26 -9.00 -17.99
N ASN A 61 -11.30 -9.84 -18.06
CA ASN A 61 -12.44 -9.69 -18.97
C ASN A 61 -13.12 -8.30 -18.93
N ASN A 62 -13.00 -7.57 -17.82
CA ASN A 62 -13.59 -6.24 -17.63
C ASN A 62 -12.63 -5.09 -17.98
N SER A 63 -11.56 -5.34 -18.74
CA SER A 63 -10.51 -4.35 -19.05
C SER A 63 -9.82 -3.77 -17.81
N THR A 64 -9.79 -4.55 -16.73
CA THR A 64 -9.07 -4.23 -15.48
C THR A 64 -7.76 -5.01 -15.40
N ILE A 65 -6.77 -4.46 -14.70
CA ILE A 65 -5.48 -5.13 -14.51
C ILE A 65 -5.60 -6.13 -13.36
N SER A 66 -5.23 -7.39 -13.59
CA SER A 66 -5.22 -8.41 -12.55
C SER A 66 -3.99 -8.27 -11.65
N ILE A 67 -4.21 -8.07 -10.34
CA ILE A 67 -3.11 -8.04 -9.36
C ILE A 67 -2.41 -9.39 -9.32
N SER A 68 -3.14 -10.51 -9.35
CA SER A 68 -2.55 -11.86 -9.27
C SER A 68 -1.61 -12.14 -10.43
N LYS A 69 -1.93 -11.66 -11.64
CA LYS A 69 -1.05 -11.76 -12.81
C LYS A 69 0.07 -10.73 -12.79
N ALA A 70 -0.20 -9.51 -12.36
CA ALA A 70 0.81 -8.46 -12.28
C ALA A 70 1.97 -8.80 -11.32
N VAL A 71 1.67 -9.41 -10.17
CA VAL A 71 2.72 -9.80 -9.18
C VAL A 71 3.62 -10.94 -9.67
N GLN A 72 3.23 -11.63 -10.75
CA GLN A 72 4.02 -12.67 -11.42
C GLN A 72 4.75 -12.12 -12.66
N SER A 73 4.59 -10.84 -12.97
CA SER A 73 5.16 -10.21 -14.16
C SER A 73 6.55 -9.65 -13.90
N ARG A 74 7.05 -8.86 -14.85
CA ARG A 74 8.31 -8.11 -14.74
C ARG A 74 8.28 -7.11 -13.58
N TYR A 75 9.45 -6.77 -13.07
CA TYR A 75 9.60 -5.95 -11.87
C TYR A 75 8.93 -4.57 -11.98
N GLU A 76 8.97 -3.94 -13.15
CA GLU A 76 8.40 -2.61 -13.40
C GLU A 76 6.86 -2.63 -13.28
N ILE A 77 6.22 -3.71 -13.72
CA ILE A 77 4.78 -3.94 -13.59
C ILE A 77 4.44 -4.17 -12.11
N ILE A 78 5.21 -5.01 -11.41
CA ILE A 78 5.04 -5.24 -9.96
C ILE A 78 5.17 -3.92 -9.21
N LYS A 79 6.23 -3.14 -9.47
CA LYS A 79 6.51 -1.83 -8.85
C LYS A 79 5.34 -0.87 -9.06
N PHE A 80 4.82 -0.73 -10.27
CA PHE A 80 3.70 0.16 -10.53
C PHE A 80 2.44 -0.24 -9.73
N VAL A 81 2.03 -1.50 -9.79
CA VAL A 81 0.79 -1.99 -9.14
C VAL A 81 0.87 -1.88 -7.62
N VAL A 82 2.03 -2.21 -7.04
CA VAL A 82 2.26 -2.08 -5.59
C VAL A 82 2.19 -0.62 -5.16
N HIS A 83 2.87 0.27 -5.89
CA HIS A 83 2.90 1.69 -5.58
C HIS A 83 1.54 2.33 -5.71
N ASP A 84 0.82 2.07 -6.79
CA ASP A 84 -0.52 2.64 -7.00
C ASP A 84 -1.47 2.19 -5.89
N THR A 85 -1.41 0.92 -5.49
CA THR A 85 -2.20 0.39 -4.38
C THR A 85 -1.83 1.02 -3.04
N ILE A 86 -0.55 1.10 -2.70
CA ILE A 86 -0.09 1.65 -1.40
C ILE A 86 -0.31 3.17 -1.35
N ILE A 87 -0.03 3.90 -2.42
CA ILE A 87 -0.24 5.35 -2.50
C ILE A 87 -1.72 5.68 -2.36
N ALA A 88 -2.62 4.91 -2.96
CA ALA A 88 -4.07 5.07 -2.78
C ALA A 88 -4.49 4.91 -1.31
N VAL A 89 -3.92 3.94 -0.57
CA VAL A 89 -4.18 3.76 0.88
C VAL A 89 -3.66 4.96 1.66
N VAL A 90 -2.38 5.29 1.47
CA VAL A 90 -1.64 6.27 2.26
C VAL A 90 -2.13 7.68 2.01
N LEU A 91 -2.41 8.06 0.77
CA LEU A 91 -3.05 9.32 0.46
C LEU A 91 -4.56 9.27 0.73
N GLY A 92 -5.16 8.10 0.81
CA GLY A 92 -6.60 7.95 0.92
C GLY A 92 -7.35 8.45 -0.32
N MET A 93 -6.70 8.36 -1.48
CA MET A 93 -7.20 8.70 -2.81
C MET A 93 -7.61 7.44 -3.58
N PRO A 94 -8.45 7.56 -4.63
CA PRO A 94 -8.63 6.47 -5.58
C PRO A 94 -7.29 6.05 -6.21
N PRO A 95 -7.08 4.74 -6.47
CA PRO A 95 -5.95 4.30 -7.28
C PRO A 95 -6.06 4.85 -8.71
N GLN A 96 -4.94 4.96 -9.41
CA GLN A 96 -4.92 5.44 -10.79
C GLN A 96 -5.55 4.44 -11.75
N LEU A 97 -5.44 3.14 -11.46
CA LEU A 97 -6.06 2.08 -12.25
C LEU A 97 -7.10 1.29 -11.45
N HIS A 98 -8.05 0.72 -12.18
CA HIS A 98 -9.00 -0.24 -11.64
C HIS A 98 -8.38 -1.65 -11.70
N TYR A 99 -8.25 -2.26 -10.54
CA TYR A 99 -7.63 -3.58 -10.40
C TYR A 99 -8.68 -4.68 -10.23
N ASN A 100 -8.44 -5.81 -10.89
CA ASN A 100 -9.05 -7.08 -10.50
C ASN A 100 -8.25 -7.68 -9.33
N THR A 101 -8.95 -7.88 -8.23
CA THR A 101 -8.40 -8.35 -6.95
C THR A 101 -8.71 -9.81 -6.64
N THR A 102 -9.19 -10.56 -7.64
CA THR A 102 -9.44 -12.00 -7.53
C THR A 102 -8.09 -12.71 -7.49
N LEU A 103 -7.86 -13.47 -6.41
CA LEU A 103 -6.66 -14.27 -6.27
C LEU A 103 -6.81 -15.53 -7.13
N GLU A 104 -5.90 -15.67 -8.08
CA GLU A 104 -5.69 -16.94 -8.78
C GLU A 104 -4.63 -17.69 -7.99
N ARG A 105 -5.01 -18.84 -7.42
CA ARG A 105 -4.09 -19.68 -6.68
C ARG A 105 -3.33 -20.53 -7.69
N ASP A 106 -2.17 -20.04 -8.11
CA ASP A 106 -1.21 -20.88 -8.81
C ASP A 106 -0.34 -21.61 -7.79
N GLU A 107 -0.25 -22.94 -7.89
CA GLU A 107 0.48 -23.80 -6.94
C GLU A 107 1.98 -23.83 -7.22
N GLU A 108 2.42 -23.33 -8.38
CA GLU A 108 3.81 -23.31 -8.80
C GLU A 108 4.33 -21.88 -8.95
N GLN A 109 5.33 -21.51 -8.13
CA GLN A 109 6.37 -20.48 -8.31
C GLN A 109 6.57 -19.57 -7.07
N PRO A 110 7.82 -19.21 -6.74
CA PRO A 110 8.16 -18.53 -5.51
C PRO A 110 7.86 -17.02 -5.61
N LYS A 111 6.97 -16.53 -4.74
CA LYS A 111 6.51 -15.15 -4.58
C LYS A 111 7.60 -14.19 -4.04
N ARG A 112 8.77 -14.14 -4.67
CA ARG A 112 9.97 -13.54 -4.05
C ARG A 112 10.08 -12.03 -4.18
N ALA A 113 9.78 -11.43 -5.32
CA ALA A 113 10.03 -9.98 -5.50
C ALA A 113 9.18 -9.12 -4.56
N LEU A 114 7.90 -9.44 -4.44
CA LEU A 114 6.95 -8.68 -3.62
C LEU A 114 7.32 -8.75 -2.12
N GLU A 115 7.62 -9.94 -1.63
CA GLU A 115 8.00 -10.18 -0.24
C GLU A 115 9.40 -9.62 0.08
N LEU A 116 10.38 -9.78 -0.81
CA LEU A 116 11.75 -9.29 -0.60
C LEU A 116 11.85 -7.76 -0.62
N VAL A 117 11.09 -7.10 -1.49
CA VAL A 117 11.18 -5.65 -1.68
C VAL A 117 10.25 -4.89 -0.75
N TYR A 118 9.03 -5.40 -0.52
CA TYR A 118 7.98 -4.68 0.21
C TYR A 118 7.52 -5.38 1.49
N GLY A 119 7.91 -6.64 1.72
CA GLY A 119 7.46 -7.44 2.85
C GLY A 119 5.98 -7.83 2.78
N ILE A 120 5.33 -7.66 1.63
CA ILE A 120 3.89 -7.87 1.43
C ILE A 120 3.64 -9.13 0.60
N SER A 121 2.55 -9.85 0.88
CA SER A 121 2.12 -10.98 0.06
C SER A 121 1.06 -10.55 -0.98
N PRO A 122 0.85 -11.33 -2.05
CA PRO A 122 -0.21 -11.06 -3.03
C PRO A 122 -1.62 -10.97 -2.40
N GLU A 123 -1.89 -11.78 -1.38
CA GLU A 123 -3.16 -11.78 -0.66
C GLU A 123 -3.41 -10.46 0.06
N ILE A 124 -2.38 -9.93 0.74
CA ILE A 124 -2.44 -8.63 1.40
C ILE A 124 -2.63 -7.51 0.36
N LEU A 125 -1.88 -7.55 -0.75
CA LEU A 125 -2.00 -6.54 -1.81
C LEU A 125 -3.40 -6.54 -2.45
N CYS A 126 -3.95 -7.72 -2.77
CA CYS A 126 -5.31 -7.86 -3.28
C CYS A 126 -6.34 -7.32 -2.28
N ALA A 127 -6.18 -7.59 -0.98
CA ALA A 127 -7.09 -7.09 0.04
C ALA A 127 -7.05 -5.55 0.16
N LEU A 128 -5.85 -4.93 0.10
CA LEU A 128 -5.73 -3.46 0.00
C LEU A 128 -6.44 -2.92 -1.24
N GLY A 129 -6.21 -3.56 -2.40
CA GLY A 129 -6.85 -3.22 -3.66
C GLY A 129 -8.38 -3.26 -3.58
N LYS A 130 -8.95 -4.28 -2.90
CA LYS A 130 -10.41 -4.40 -2.68
C LYS A 130 -10.96 -3.23 -1.88
N VAL A 131 -10.31 -2.88 -0.77
CA VAL A 131 -10.73 -1.74 0.06
C VAL A 131 -10.61 -0.42 -0.72
N ASN A 132 -9.53 -0.25 -1.50
CA ASN A 132 -9.36 0.92 -2.37
C ASN A 132 -10.47 1.04 -3.42
N ALA A 133 -10.77 -0.05 -4.14
CA ALA A 133 -11.83 -0.08 -5.15
C ALA A 133 -13.19 0.27 -4.54
N TRP A 134 -13.51 -0.32 -3.38
CA TRP A 134 -14.75 -0.01 -2.66
C TRP A 134 -14.83 1.47 -2.27
N ARG A 135 -13.74 2.04 -1.74
CA ARG A 135 -13.69 3.47 -1.37
C ARG A 135 -13.80 4.37 -2.60
N ALA A 136 -13.20 4.00 -3.73
CA ALA A 136 -13.30 4.75 -4.98
C ALA A 136 -14.76 4.80 -5.50
N SER A 137 -15.44 3.65 -5.59
CA SER A 137 -16.85 3.61 -6.01
C SER A 137 -17.77 4.41 -5.09
N ARG A 138 -17.48 4.44 -3.78
CA ARG A 138 -18.21 5.29 -2.82
C ARG A 138 -18.02 6.78 -3.12
N LEU A 139 -16.80 7.21 -3.43
CA LEU A 139 -16.49 8.62 -3.74
C LEU A 139 -17.09 9.08 -5.08
N MET A 140 -17.28 8.16 -6.02
CA MET A 140 -17.86 8.44 -7.35
C MET A 140 -19.40 8.27 -7.40
N GLU A 141 -20.05 8.01 -6.26
CA GLU A 141 -21.51 7.77 -6.15
C GLU A 141 -22.04 6.69 -7.11
N GLU A 142 -21.18 5.76 -7.52
CA GLU A 142 -21.53 4.70 -8.45
C GLU A 142 -22.43 3.66 -7.76
N SER A 143 -23.74 3.78 -8.00
CA SER A 143 -24.79 2.94 -7.38
C SER A 143 -24.78 1.47 -7.85
N GLN A 144 -24.13 1.16 -8.98
CA GLN A 144 -24.32 -0.11 -9.69
C GLN A 144 -23.29 -1.20 -9.38
N SER A 145 -22.27 -0.91 -8.58
CA SER A 145 -21.28 -1.91 -8.18
C SER A 145 -20.68 -1.56 -6.82
N ARG A 146 -21.50 -1.60 -5.76
CA ARG A 146 -20.98 -1.95 -4.44
C ARG A 146 -20.48 -3.40 -4.56
N GLY A 147 -19.26 -3.55 -5.07
CA GLY A 147 -18.65 -4.83 -5.42
C GLY A 147 -18.71 -5.80 -4.24
N ASP A 148 -18.48 -7.08 -4.55
CA ASP A 148 -18.45 -8.16 -3.58
C ASP A 148 -17.79 -7.69 -2.28
N ARG A 149 -18.58 -7.60 -1.19
CA ARG A 149 -18.08 -7.37 0.16
C ARG A 149 -17.38 -8.63 0.69
N GLY A 150 -16.82 -9.42 -0.22
CA GLY A 150 -16.20 -10.70 0.01
C GLY A 150 -15.34 -10.60 1.23
N ASP A 151 -15.57 -11.54 2.15
CA ASP A 151 -15.13 -11.37 3.53
C ASP A 151 -13.60 -11.39 3.57
N ILE A 152 -13.01 -10.18 3.65
CA ILE A 152 -11.58 -9.98 3.83
C ILE A 152 -11.15 -10.63 5.14
N GLU A 153 -12.02 -10.67 6.17
CA GLU A 153 -11.73 -11.36 7.43
C GLU A 153 -11.61 -12.87 7.20
N HIS A 154 -12.54 -13.48 6.47
CA HIS A 154 -12.47 -14.90 6.10
C HIS A 154 -11.23 -15.21 5.26
N THR A 155 -10.95 -14.37 4.25
CA THR A 155 -9.79 -14.56 3.36
C THR A 155 -8.47 -14.48 4.14
N LEU A 156 -8.35 -13.52 5.06
CA LEU A 156 -7.15 -13.33 5.88
C LEU A 156 -7.10 -14.24 7.11
N GLY A 157 -8.24 -14.79 7.54
CA GLY A 157 -8.33 -15.74 8.64
C GLY A 157 -7.81 -17.13 8.28
N GLY A 158 -7.93 -17.52 7.01
CA GLY A 158 -7.34 -18.74 6.47
C GLY A 158 -5.91 -18.58 5.92
N TRP A 159 -5.39 -17.35 5.90
CA TRP A 159 -4.03 -17.06 5.45
C TRP A 159 -3.04 -17.14 6.61
N SER A 160 -1.87 -17.72 6.35
CA SER A 160 -0.78 -17.81 7.32
C SER A 160 0.49 -17.20 6.73
N PRO A 161 1.27 -16.44 7.54
CA PRO A 161 2.62 -16.05 7.18
C PRO A 161 3.45 -17.27 6.77
N PHE A 162 4.26 -17.12 5.74
CA PHE A 162 5.14 -18.17 5.24
C PHE A 162 6.54 -17.61 5.01
N VAL A 163 7.54 -18.30 5.55
CA VAL A 163 8.95 -18.00 5.33
C VAL A 163 9.66 -19.33 5.08
N GLU A 164 10.46 -19.39 4.00
CA GLU A 164 11.41 -20.48 3.80
C GLU A 164 12.47 -20.38 4.90
N HIS A 165 12.58 -21.43 5.74
CA HIS A 165 13.53 -21.43 6.85
C HIS A 165 14.97 -21.27 6.33
N THR A 166 15.68 -20.33 6.93
CA THR A 166 17.09 -20.04 6.67
C THR A 166 17.94 -20.43 7.88
N ASP A 167 19.26 -20.42 7.71
CA ASP A 167 20.21 -20.58 8.83
C ASP A 167 20.24 -19.34 9.78
N GLU A 168 19.36 -18.35 9.56
CA GLU A 168 19.27 -17.10 10.30
C GLU A 168 17.90 -16.96 11.00
N PRO A 169 17.63 -17.73 12.06
CA PRO A 169 16.29 -17.84 12.67
C PRO A 169 15.73 -16.50 13.16
N VAL A 170 16.59 -15.58 13.60
CA VAL A 170 16.19 -14.22 14.01
C VAL A 170 15.60 -13.44 12.84
N LYS A 171 16.18 -13.55 11.64
CA LYS A 171 15.66 -12.88 10.44
C LYS A 171 14.35 -13.50 9.98
N ASP A 172 14.18 -14.81 10.15
CA ASP A 172 12.93 -15.49 9.81
C ASP A 172 11.79 -15.07 10.75
N ILE A 173 12.06 -14.96 12.06
CA ILE A 173 11.10 -14.39 13.03
C ILE A 173 10.73 -12.96 12.65
N ALA A 174 11.70 -12.12 12.29
CA ALA A 174 11.44 -10.74 11.88
C ALA A 174 10.62 -10.65 10.58
N ARG A 175 10.86 -11.54 9.61
CA ARG A 175 10.04 -11.63 8.37
C ARG A 175 8.60 -12.04 8.67
N LEU A 176 8.40 -13.04 9.53
CA LEU A 176 7.06 -13.43 9.99
C LEU A 176 6.36 -12.26 10.70
N ALA A 177 7.09 -11.49 11.51
CA ALA A 177 6.55 -10.32 12.19
C ALA A 177 6.11 -9.22 11.20
N VAL A 178 6.90 -8.98 10.14
CA VAL A 178 6.55 -8.04 9.06
C VAL A 178 5.29 -8.50 8.31
N GLN A 179 5.23 -9.77 7.92
CA GLN A 179 4.08 -10.34 7.22
C GLN A 179 2.80 -10.25 8.06
N GLU A 180 2.91 -10.57 9.35
CA GLU A 180 1.80 -10.45 10.28
C GLU A 180 1.39 -8.98 10.53
N ALA A 181 2.34 -8.05 10.58
CA ALA A 181 2.04 -6.62 10.71
C ALA A 181 1.25 -6.10 9.50
N TRP A 182 1.58 -6.56 8.29
CA TRP A 182 0.82 -6.28 7.08
C TRP A 182 -0.61 -6.82 7.14
N ARG A 183 -0.81 -8.05 7.63
CA ARG A 183 -2.15 -8.61 7.85
C ARG A 183 -2.98 -7.74 8.79
N GLN A 184 -2.41 -7.33 9.92
CA GLN A 184 -3.08 -6.45 10.87
C GLN A 184 -3.39 -5.07 10.27
N ALA A 185 -2.49 -4.53 9.45
CA ALA A 185 -2.69 -3.24 8.80
C ALA A 185 -3.86 -3.29 7.82
N VAL A 186 -3.98 -4.35 7.03
CA VAL A 186 -5.13 -4.56 6.15
C VAL A 186 -6.43 -4.67 6.95
N LEU A 187 -6.44 -5.39 8.08
CA LEU A 187 -7.63 -5.47 8.91
C LEU A 187 -8.07 -4.10 9.41
N ILE A 188 -7.13 -3.26 9.88
CA ILE A 188 -7.43 -1.87 10.26
C ILE A 188 -8.04 -1.10 9.09
N TYR A 189 -7.41 -1.15 7.91
CA TYR A 189 -7.88 -0.42 6.74
C TYR A 189 -9.24 -0.93 6.24
N PHE A 190 -9.48 -2.24 6.30
CA PHE A 190 -10.76 -2.85 5.99
C PHE A 190 -11.87 -2.38 6.94
N TYR A 191 -11.64 -2.48 8.25
CA TYR A 191 -12.62 -2.06 9.25
C TYR A 191 -12.95 -0.57 9.10
N MET A 192 -11.92 0.29 9.06
CA MET A 192 -12.14 1.73 9.05
C MET A 192 -12.52 2.29 7.68
N GLY A 193 -11.98 1.71 6.60
CA GLY A 193 -12.12 2.20 5.24
C GLY A 193 -13.28 1.59 4.46
N MET A 194 -13.68 0.35 4.75
CA MET A 194 -14.77 -0.36 4.04
C MET A 194 -15.97 -0.70 4.93
N ARG A 195 -15.75 -1.06 6.20
CA ARG A 195 -16.86 -1.23 7.17
C ARG A 195 -17.26 0.07 7.87
N GLU A 196 -16.54 1.16 7.60
CA GLU A 196 -16.79 2.50 8.13
C GLU A 196 -16.88 2.56 9.66
N VAL A 197 -16.24 1.62 10.37
CA VAL A 197 -16.14 1.69 11.83
C VAL A 197 -15.03 2.65 12.24
N ASN A 198 -15.11 3.24 13.44
CA ASN A 198 -14.07 4.11 13.96
C ASN A 198 -12.99 3.33 14.74
N SER A 199 -11.94 4.04 15.13
CA SER A 199 -10.81 3.48 15.88
C SER A 199 -11.14 2.97 17.29
N ALA A 200 -12.35 3.18 17.80
CA ALA A 200 -12.77 2.58 19.08
C ALA A 200 -13.21 1.12 18.94
N CYS A 201 -13.47 0.64 17.71
CA CYS A 201 -13.79 -0.76 17.44
C CYS A 201 -12.75 -1.71 18.05
N ILE A 202 -13.21 -2.78 18.71
CA ILE A 202 -12.33 -3.70 19.44
C ILE A 202 -11.36 -4.43 18.51
N GLN A 203 -11.81 -4.81 17.31
CA GLN A 203 -10.96 -5.45 16.30
C GLN A 203 -9.84 -4.50 15.83
N VAL A 204 -10.16 -3.23 15.61
CA VAL A 204 -9.18 -2.19 15.25
C VAL A 204 -8.15 -1.99 16.37
N GLN A 205 -8.60 -1.88 17.62
CA GLN A 205 -7.69 -1.69 18.76
C GLN A 205 -6.76 -2.90 18.97
N THR A 206 -7.27 -4.11 18.75
CA THR A 206 -6.47 -5.34 18.83
C THR A 206 -5.39 -5.35 17.74
N ALA A 207 -5.76 -5.05 16.49
CA ALA A 207 -4.81 -4.99 15.38
C ALA A 207 -3.72 -3.92 15.59
N VAL A 208 -4.09 -2.72 16.10
CA VAL A 208 -3.11 -1.68 16.46
C VAL A 208 -2.12 -2.18 17.50
N ARG A 209 -2.61 -2.85 18.56
CA ARG A 209 -1.76 -3.39 19.62
C ARG A 209 -0.80 -4.43 19.07
N GLN A 210 -1.28 -5.32 18.19
CA GLN A 210 -0.45 -6.34 17.55
C GLN A 210 0.64 -5.71 16.69
N ILE A 211 0.34 -4.71 15.87
CA ILE A 211 1.37 -4.01 15.06
C ILE A 211 2.44 -3.38 15.95
N VAL A 212 2.06 -2.75 17.07
CA VAL A 212 3.04 -2.20 18.03
C VAL A 212 3.95 -3.30 18.56
N GLN A 213 3.38 -4.44 18.99
CA GLN A 213 4.16 -5.58 19.51
C GLN A 213 5.08 -6.21 18.46
N LEU A 214 4.58 -6.37 17.23
CA LEU A 214 5.36 -6.92 16.10
C LEU A 214 6.51 -5.97 15.71
N GLY A 215 6.28 -4.67 15.83
CA GLY A 215 7.32 -3.65 15.61
C GLY A 215 8.47 -3.71 16.62
N ASP A 216 8.23 -4.23 17.82
CA ASP A 216 9.26 -4.45 18.84
C ASP A 216 10.09 -5.72 18.60
N VAL A 217 9.56 -6.68 17.81
CA VAL A 217 10.28 -7.91 17.40
C VAL A 217 11.35 -7.61 16.34
N VAL A 218 11.12 -6.60 15.51
CA VAL A 218 12.04 -6.23 14.42
C VAL A 218 13.11 -5.28 14.94
N GLU A 219 14.38 -5.69 14.81
CA GLU A 219 15.53 -4.92 15.28
C GLU A 219 15.58 -3.52 14.64
N PRO A 220 15.71 -2.44 15.45
CA PRO A 220 15.88 -1.09 14.95
C PRO A 220 17.12 -0.96 14.06
N GLY A 221 16.99 -0.32 12.90
CA GLY A 221 18.10 -0.21 11.95
C GLY A 221 18.24 -1.39 10.99
N SER A 222 17.53 -2.50 11.22
CA SER A 222 17.58 -3.64 10.31
C SER A 222 16.92 -3.33 8.95
N PRO A 223 17.35 -3.97 7.86
CA PRO A 223 16.69 -3.88 6.56
C PRO A 223 15.25 -4.42 6.53
N LEU A 224 14.72 -4.98 7.62
CA LEU A 224 13.33 -5.41 7.73
C LEU A 224 12.45 -4.34 8.40
N GLU A 225 13.03 -3.47 9.22
CA GLU A 225 12.30 -2.35 9.85
C GLU A 225 11.63 -1.48 8.79
N ARG A 226 12.25 -1.36 7.62
CA ARG A 226 11.75 -0.62 6.47
C ARG A 226 10.38 -1.11 5.96
N HIS A 227 10.10 -2.41 6.06
CA HIS A 227 8.83 -3.00 5.63
C HIS A 227 7.68 -2.70 6.61
N LEU A 228 7.97 -2.22 7.82
CA LEU A 228 6.96 -1.83 8.81
C LEU A 228 6.42 -0.41 8.61
N LEU A 229 6.98 0.38 7.70
CA LEU A 229 6.58 1.77 7.49
C LEU A 229 5.06 1.93 7.26
N ILE A 230 4.52 1.21 6.29
CA ILE A 230 3.10 1.30 5.92
C ILE A 230 2.21 0.67 7.01
N PRO A 231 2.51 -0.53 7.55
CA PRO A 231 1.78 -1.04 8.71
C PRO A 231 1.73 -0.07 9.89
N CYS A 232 2.85 0.55 10.25
CA CYS A 232 2.92 1.51 11.36
C CYS A 232 2.14 2.80 11.05
N LEU A 233 2.15 3.28 9.81
CA LEU A 233 1.36 4.44 9.40
C LEU A 233 -0.15 4.15 9.52
N ILE A 234 -0.61 3.02 8.99
CA ILE A 234 -2.03 2.60 9.08
C ILE A 234 -2.44 2.42 10.54
N ALA A 235 -1.60 1.77 11.36
CA ALA A 235 -1.84 1.65 12.80
C ALA A 235 -1.86 3.02 13.50
N GLY A 236 -1.01 3.95 13.07
CA GLY A 236 -0.93 5.31 13.60
C GLY A 236 -2.24 6.08 13.42
N VAL A 237 -2.91 5.90 12.27
CA VAL A 237 -4.25 6.46 12.02
C VAL A 237 -5.25 5.97 13.07
N ALA A 238 -5.21 4.69 13.38
CA ALA A 238 -6.13 4.05 14.33
C ALA A 238 -5.70 4.18 15.81
N ALA A 239 -4.50 4.70 16.10
CA ALA A 239 -3.96 4.70 17.45
C ALA A 239 -4.68 5.71 18.36
N ARG A 240 -5.21 5.18 19.47
CA ARG A 240 -5.91 5.98 20.49
C ARG A 240 -5.11 6.22 21.76
N GLN A 241 -4.21 5.30 22.10
CA GLN A 241 -3.38 5.39 23.30
C GLN A 241 -2.10 6.16 22.99
N GLU A 242 -1.74 7.12 23.84
CA GLU A 242 -0.57 7.97 23.62
C GLU A 242 0.73 7.17 23.54
N LYS A 243 0.86 6.10 24.34
CA LYS A 243 1.98 5.17 24.26
C LYS A 243 2.10 4.50 22.88
N HIS A 244 0.98 4.08 22.30
CA HIS A 244 0.98 3.49 20.95
C HIS A 244 1.30 4.54 19.89
N ARG A 245 0.73 5.75 20.00
CA ARG A 245 1.04 6.88 19.10
C ARG A 245 2.53 7.18 19.09
N ALA A 246 3.15 7.31 20.26
CA ALA A 246 4.58 7.57 20.37
C ALA A 246 5.43 6.46 19.72
N SER A 247 5.12 5.18 19.98
CA SER A 247 5.83 4.05 19.37
C SER A 247 5.72 4.06 17.84
N LEU A 248 4.49 4.20 17.31
CA LEU A 248 4.22 4.21 15.87
C LEU A 248 4.83 5.43 15.18
N ARG A 249 4.75 6.61 15.81
CA ARG A 249 5.39 7.85 15.34
C ARG A 249 6.90 7.67 15.17
N ASN A 250 7.56 7.05 16.15
CA ASN A 250 8.99 6.79 16.11
C ASN A 250 9.36 5.84 14.96
N LYS A 251 8.55 4.79 14.74
CA LYS A 251 8.74 3.86 13.62
C LYS A 251 8.57 4.55 12.26
N VAL A 252 7.52 5.35 12.07
CA VAL A 252 7.29 6.12 10.83
C VAL A 252 8.39 7.17 10.59
N SER A 253 8.94 7.75 11.67
CA SER A 253 10.00 8.75 11.61
C SER A 253 11.41 8.16 11.55
N SER A 254 11.55 6.83 11.54
CA SER A 254 12.87 6.18 11.62
C SER A 254 13.76 6.65 10.47
N LYS A 255 15.03 6.96 10.77
CA LYS A 255 16.02 7.32 9.74
C LYS A 255 16.65 6.08 9.10
N SER A 256 16.31 4.89 9.61
CA SER A 256 16.72 3.59 9.11
C SER A 256 16.04 3.18 7.80
N PHE A 257 15.32 4.08 7.13
CA PHE A 257 14.91 3.89 5.74
C PHE A 257 16.00 4.49 4.83
N PRO A 258 17.10 3.76 4.52
CA PRO A 258 18.00 4.19 3.46
C PRO A 258 17.22 4.25 2.15
N HIS A 259 17.82 4.93 1.16
CA HIS A 259 17.26 5.38 -0.12
C HIS A 259 16.79 4.25 -1.08
N GLU A 260 16.54 3.04 -0.57
CA GLU A 260 16.35 1.81 -1.32
C GLU A 260 14.92 1.24 -1.23
N ILE A 261 14.09 1.61 -0.23
CA ILE A 261 12.64 1.42 -0.39
C ILE A 261 12.12 2.56 -1.23
N THR A 262 11.99 2.28 -2.51
CA THR A 262 11.54 3.16 -3.59
C THR A 262 10.05 3.48 -3.51
N LEU A 263 9.37 3.34 -2.36
CA LEU A 263 8.01 3.86 -2.24
C LEU A 263 8.09 5.36 -2.48
N VAL A 264 7.25 5.87 -3.39
CA VAL A 264 7.20 7.30 -3.78
C VAL A 264 6.58 8.11 -2.62
N LEU A 265 7.14 8.00 -1.42
CA LEU A 265 6.60 8.52 -0.18
C LEU A 265 7.66 9.30 0.58
N ARG A 266 7.30 10.50 1.01
CA ARG A 266 8.10 11.28 1.97
C ARG A 266 7.55 11.03 3.37
N THR A 267 8.13 10.07 4.08
CA THR A 267 7.64 9.59 5.39
C THR A 267 7.48 10.69 6.43
N SER A 268 8.36 11.71 6.40
CA SER A 268 8.31 12.84 7.32
C SER A 268 7.01 13.64 7.24
N GLU A 269 6.38 13.74 6.07
CA GLU A 269 5.12 14.47 5.91
C GLU A 269 3.97 13.71 6.57
N PHE A 270 3.98 12.38 6.54
CA PHE A 270 2.96 11.56 7.19
C PHE A 270 3.02 11.62 8.72
N VAL A 271 4.19 11.92 9.29
CA VAL A 271 4.29 12.24 10.72
C VAL A 271 3.49 13.50 11.05
N VAL A 272 3.57 14.54 10.20
CA VAL A 272 2.80 15.77 10.35
C VAL A 272 1.30 15.50 10.20
N VAL A 273 0.90 14.63 9.27
CA VAL A 273 -0.49 14.19 9.10
C VAL A 273 -1.01 13.53 10.39
N LEU A 274 -0.24 12.59 10.96
CA LEU A 274 -0.59 11.91 12.21
C LEU A 274 -0.66 12.89 13.38
N ASP A 275 0.30 13.80 13.50
CA ASP A 275 0.31 14.82 14.54
C ASP A 275 -0.94 15.73 14.43
N HIS A 276 -1.31 16.16 13.21
CA HIS A 276 -2.53 16.92 12.97
C HIS A 276 -3.79 16.13 13.38
N LEU A 277 -3.88 14.85 12.99
CA LEU A 277 -4.99 13.98 13.36
C LEU A 277 -5.11 13.81 14.88
N TRP A 278 -3.99 13.54 15.57
CA TRP A 278 -3.95 13.25 17.00
C TRP A 278 -4.20 14.47 17.89
N HIS A 279 -3.77 15.66 17.46
CA HIS A 279 -4.02 16.91 18.21
C HIS A 279 -5.36 17.56 17.85
N GLY A 280 -5.94 17.21 16.69
CA GLY A 280 -7.27 17.62 16.25
C GLY A 280 -8.36 16.65 16.73
N VAL A 281 -9.01 15.99 15.77
CA VAL A 281 -10.17 15.11 16.02
C VAL A 281 -9.85 13.90 16.90
N GLY A 282 -8.60 13.44 16.91
CA GLY A 282 -8.12 12.34 17.77
C GLY A 282 -7.66 12.77 19.16
N LYS A 283 -7.83 14.03 19.56
CA LYS A 283 -7.32 14.54 20.84
C LYS A 283 -7.84 13.73 22.03
N GLY A 284 -6.95 13.44 22.98
CA GLY A 284 -7.28 12.66 24.17
C GLY A 284 -7.66 11.20 23.89
N GLY A 285 -7.28 10.65 22.73
CA GLY A 285 -7.68 9.30 22.33
C GLY A 285 -9.13 9.19 21.86
N SER A 286 -9.72 10.31 21.44
CA SER A 286 -11.04 10.34 20.80
C SER A 286 -11.07 9.40 19.57
N PRO A 287 -12.18 8.68 19.33
CA PRO A 287 -12.30 7.81 18.17
C PRO A 287 -12.21 8.62 16.87
N VAL A 288 -11.52 8.06 15.87
CA VAL A 288 -11.38 8.66 14.53
C VAL A 288 -11.80 7.67 13.46
N THR A 289 -12.28 8.19 12.34
CA THR A 289 -12.61 7.42 11.12
C THR A 289 -11.46 7.47 10.12
N TRP A 290 -11.53 6.66 9.06
CA TRP A 290 -10.56 6.80 7.96
C TRP A 290 -10.71 8.16 7.24
N ASP A 291 -11.93 8.69 7.15
CA ASP A 291 -12.17 9.99 6.49
C ASP A 291 -11.65 11.18 7.33
N ASP A 292 -11.57 11.06 8.66
CA ASP A 292 -10.84 12.00 9.53
C ASP A 292 -9.34 12.07 9.18
N TYR A 293 -8.74 10.90 8.91
CA TYR A 293 -7.37 10.82 8.43
C TYR A 293 -7.21 11.48 7.07
N VAL A 294 -8.10 11.17 6.11
CA VAL A 294 -8.07 11.81 4.78
C VAL A 294 -8.14 13.33 4.89
N ARG A 295 -9.03 13.86 5.74
CA ARG A 295 -9.13 15.30 6.00
C ARG A 295 -7.84 15.89 6.58
N SER A 296 -7.23 15.20 7.55
CA SER A 296 -5.94 15.62 8.12
C SER A 296 -4.82 15.60 7.09
N ARG A 297 -4.82 14.58 6.20
CA ARG A 297 -3.88 14.48 5.08
C ARG A 297 -4.06 15.63 4.10
N CYS A 298 -5.29 15.93 3.68
CA CYS A 298 -5.54 17.03 2.76
C CYS A 298 -5.16 18.40 3.35
N ALA A 299 -5.33 18.58 4.66
CA ALA A 299 -4.96 19.83 5.34
C ALA A 299 -3.44 20.06 5.42
N THR A 300 -2.65 18.98 5.46
CA THR A 300 -1.19 19.05 5.68
C THR A 300 -0.37 18.77 4.41
N ILE A 301 -0.91 17.97 3.49
CA ILE A 301 -0.31 17.62 2.20
C ILE A 301 -1.36 17.92 1.11
N PRO A 302 -1.46 19.17 0.65
CA PRO A 302 -2.41 19.53 -0.39
C PRO A 302 -1.93 18.96 -1.74
N ILE A 303 -2.70 18.02 -2.28
CA ILE A 303 -2.46 17.46 -3.61
C ILE A 303 -3.50 18.06 -4.54
N THR A 304 -3.04 18.83 -5.53
CA THR A 304 -3.89 19.37 -6.59
C THR A 304 -4.21 18.27 -7.60
N HIS A 305 -5.49 18.14 -7.92
CA HIS A 305 -5.99 17.29 -9.00
C HIS A 305 -5.68 17.88 -10.38
#